data_AF-A0A6A5AKI2-F1
#
_entry.id   AF-A0A6A5AKI2-F1
#
_cell.length_a   1.000
_cell.length_b   1.000
_cell.length_c   1.000
_cell.angle_alpha   90.00
_cell.angle_beta   90.00
_cell.angle_gamma   90.00
#
_symmetry.space_group_name_H-M   'P 1'
#
loop_
_entity.id
_entity.type
_entity.pdbx_description
1 polymer ?
#
loop_
_entity_poly.entity_id
_entity_poly.type
_entity_poly.pdbx_seq_one_letter_code
_entity_poly.pdbx_strand_id
1 'polypeptide(L)'
;MVCFDGAEYATNPLLCCSVPTCRMRVHLACYGSGTDSMPLMPYKKRSKWVCDVCTLEKKHATELTPNSARVCVVCKMSGGVVKPTKADNTVCHLVCVRWLPELKQVPSEVQATSSVVDADLLFGTRKSLKCHICHKRNGCLQCMSKRCTKAFHAVCALRALESKVYTGVTEANHLACICDSHFADVRATYRSIKDVFWDQPYLGTEVDLEEDDEPTAAAPS
;
A
#
# COMPACT_ATOMS: atom_id res chain seq x y z
N MET A 1 2.46 -3.39 5.40
CA MET A 1 1.19 -3.03 4.74
C MET A 1 1.08 -3.47 3.27
N VAL A 2 2.13 -3.44 2.42
CA VAL A 2 2.04 -3.93 1.01
C VAL A 2 2.68 -5.30 0.81
N CYS A 3 3.96 -5.45 1.19
CA CYS A 3 4.69 -6.73 1.16
C CYS A 3 4.64 -7.50 2.49
N PHE A 4 4.15 -6.86 3.55
CA PHE A 4 4.09 -7.39 4.91
C PHE A 4 5.46 -7.75 5.48
N ASP A 5 6.48 -7.03 5.03
CA ASP A 5 7.83 -7.06 5.55
C ASP A 5 8.13 -5.72 6.23
N GLY A 6 8.67 -5.79 7.45
CA GLY A 6 9.02 -4.63 8.27
C GLY A 6 10.50 -4.26 8.20
N ALA A 7 11.35 -5.10 7.58
CA ALA A 7 12.78 -4.87 7.51
C ALA A 7 13.11 -3.72 6.53
N GLU A 8 14.14 -2.94 6.85
CA GLU A 8 14.71 -1.96 5.93
C GLU A 8 15.91 -2.57 5.19
N TYR A 9 15.99 -2.33 3.89
CA TYR A 9 17.08 -2.81 3.05
C TYR A 9 17.77 -1.64 2.37
N ALA A 10 19.10 -1.68 2.24
CA ALA A 10 19.86 -0.61 1.59
C ALA A 10 19.41 -0.36 0.13
N THR A 11 19.07 -1.42 -0.61
CA THR A 11 18.63 -1.37 -2.01
C THR A 11 17.12 -1.18 -2.17
N ASN A 12 16.34 -1.33 -1.10
CA ASN A 12 14.89 -1.17 -1.09
C ASN A 12 14.46 -0.58 0.25
N PRO A 13 14.80 0.70 0.51
CA PRO A 13 14.55 1.31 1.80
C PRO A 13 13.06 1.52 2.05
N LEU A 14 12.70 1.72 3.31
CA LEU A 14 11.37 2.15 3.70
C LEU A 14 11.24 3.67 3.51
N LEU A 15 10.26 4.09 2.74
CA LEU A 15 9.82 5.47 2.64
C LEU A 15 8.78 5.76 3.71
N CYS A 16 8.84 6.95 4.29
CA CYS A 16 7.83 7.47 5.22
C CYS A 16 7.40 8.85 4.75
N CYS A 17 6.10 9.06 4.55
CA CYS A 17 5.59 10.36 4.13
C CYS A 17 5.80 11.40 5.24
N SER A 18 6.50 12.50 4.93
CA SER A 18 6.84 13.56 5.88
C SER A 18 5.64 14.40 6.36
N VAL A 19 4.47 14.25 5.73
CA VAL A 19 3.23 14.94 6.16
C VAL A 19 2.74 14.33 7.49
N PRO A 20 2.63 15.13 8.58
CA PRO A 20 2.32 14.62 9.93
C PRO A 20 1.02 13.82 10.05
N THR A 21 -0.01 14.22 9.30
CA THR A 21 -1.33 13.55 9.29
C THR A 21 -1.39 12.35 8.35
N CYS A 22 -0.32 12.08 7.59
CA CYS A 22 -0.26 10.96 6.65
C CYS A 22 0.57 9.80 7.20
N ARG A 23 1.86 10.04 7.45
CA ARG A 23 2.87 9.07 7.94
C ARG A 23 2.76 7.65 7.37
N MET A 24 2.28 7.50 6.14
CA MET A 24 2.26 6.19 5.50
C MET A 24 3.68 5.70 5.28
N ARG A 25 3.87 4.39 5.43
CA ARG A 25 5.16 3.72 5.27
C ARG A 25 5.08 2.61 4.25
N VAL A 26 6.07 2.56 3.37
CA VAL A 26 6.10 1.61 2.26
C VAL A 26 7.53 1.44 1.77
N HIS A 27 7.91 0.22 1.36
CA HIS A 27 9.16 0.04 0.66
C HIS A 27 9.15 0.78 -0.67
N LEU A 28 10.30 1.29 -1.08
CA LEU A 28 10.51 1.92 -2.36
C LEU A 28 9.89 1.13 -3.52
N ALA A 29 10.29 -0.13 -3.67
CA ALA A 29 9.80 -1.02 -4.72
C ALA A 29 8.31 -1.39 -4.56
N CYS A 30 7.77 -1.32 -3.35
CA CYS A 30 6.35 -1.57 -3.11
C CYS A 30 5.46 -0.36 -3.46
N TYR A 31 6.01 0.85 -3.50
CA TYR A 31 5.24 2.05 -3.82
C TYR A 31 5.08 2.27 -5.33
N GLY A 32 6.06 1.88 -6.16
CA GLY A 32 5.97 1.90 -7.63
C GLY A 32 6.74 3.03 -8.34
N SER A 33 6.78 2.96 -9.68
CA SER A 33 7.61 3.78 -10.58
C SER A 33 7.47 5.30 -10.39
N GLY A 34 8.59 6.00 -10.60
CA GLY A 34 8.83 7.40 -10.19
C GLY A 34 9.87 7.52 -9.08
N THR A 35 10.29 6.40 -8.50
CA THR A 35 11.28 6.33 -7.42
C THR A 35 12.58 5.62 -7.81
N ASP A 36 12.83 5.40 -9.10
CA ASP A 36 13.98 4.61 -9.58
C ASP A 36 15.33 5.25 -9.24
N SER A 37 15.35 6.57 -8.97
CA SER A 37 16.52 7.32 -8.51
C SER A 37 16.59 7.49 -6.98
N MET A 38 15.58 7.02 -6.24
CA MET A 38 15.53 7.08 -4.77
C MET A 38 16.21 5.93 -3.98
N PRO A 39 16.56 4.74 -4.53
CA PRO A 39 17.17 3.68 -3.71
C PRO A 39 18.52 4.10 -3.13
N LEU A 40 19.24 4.98 -3.84
CA LEU A 40 20.58 5.43 -3.50
C LEU A 40 20.61 6.80 -2.79
N MET A 41 19.46 7.42 -2.52
CA MET A 41 19.45 8.73 -1.84
C MET A 41 19.78 8.58 -0.35
N PRO A 42 20.60 9.47 0.24
CA PRO A 42 20.86 9.51 1.68
C PRO A 42 19.57 9.57 2.52
N TYR A 43 19.62 9.03 3.74
CA TYR A 43 18.46 9.01 4.66
C TYR A 43 17.81 10.39 4.83
N LYS A 44 18.60 11.45 4.97
CA LYS A 44 18.16 12.86 5.11
C LYS A 44 17.29 13.35 3.93
N LYS A 45 17.44 12.77 2.73
CA LYS A 45 16.57 13.04 1.57
C LYS A 45 15.33 12.15 1.55
N ARG A 46 15.46 10.87 1.92
CA ARG A 46 14.33 9.94 2.02
C ARG A 46 13.32 10.37 3.08
N SER A 47 13.78 10.94 4.20
CA SER A 47 12.93 11.46 5.28
C SER A 47 12.09 12.68 4.88
N LYS A 48 12.47 13.39 3.81
CA LYS A 48 11.70 14.52 3.25
C LYS A 48 10.65 14.08 2.22
N TRP A 49 10.60 12.80 1.85
CA TRP A 49 9.68 12.29 0.83
C TRP A 49 8.21 12.53 1.20
N VAL A 50 7.41 12.88 0.19
CA VAL A 50 5.96 13.10 0.30
C VAL A 50 5.27 12.17 -0.69
N CYS A 51 4.30 11.38 -0.21
CA CYS A 51 3.54 10.48 -1.08
C CYS A 51 2.70 11.25 -2.10
N ASP A 52 2.42 10.62 -3.25
CA ASP A 52 1.72 11.25 -4.37
C ASP A 52 0.35 11.83 -3.99
N VAL A 53 -0.40 11.16 -3.11
CA VAL A 53 -1.70 11.67 -2.64
C VAL A 53 -1.53 13.03 -1.95
N CYS A 54 -0.59 13.14 -1.01
CA CYS A 54 -0.31 14.40 -0.34
C CYS A 54 0.22 15.47 -1.32
N THR A 55 1.04 15.07 -2.30
CA THR A 55 1.57 15.99 -3.30
C THR A 55 0.46 16.56 -4.19
N LEU A 56 -0.51 15.73 -4.59
CA LEU A 56 -1.68 16.19 -5.34
C LEU A 56 -2.61 17.05 -4.49
N GLU A 57 -2.96 16.61 -3.27
CA GLU A 57 -3.83 17.39 -2.37
C GLU A 57 -3.28 18.79 -2.09
N LYS A 58 -1.95 18.94 -1.89
CA LYS A 58 -1.29 20.24 -1.67
C LYS A 58 -1.47 21.23 -2.84
N LYS A 59 -1.73 20.76 -4.06
CA LYS A 59 -1.97 21.65 -5.21
C LYS A 59 -3.37 22.23 -5.22
N HIS A 60 -4.33 21.59 -4.54
CA HIS A 60 -5.76 21.88 -4.67
C HIS A 60 -6.44 22.26 -3.34
N ALA A 61 -5.79 22.01 -2.20
CA ALA A 61 -6.36 22.27 -0.88
C ALA A 61 -5.32 22.90 0.06
N THR A 62 -5.81 23.77 0.95
CA THR A 62 -5.02 24.37 2.03
C THR A 62 -4.81 23.40 3.20
N GLU A 63 -5.75 22.47 3.40
CA GLU A 63 -5.71 21.43 4.42
C GLU A 63 -5.68 20.03 3.77
N LEU A 64 -4.79 19.17 4.26
CA LEU A 64 -4.60 17.83 3.72
C LEU A 64 -5.45 16.81 4.48
N THR A 65 -6.03 15.88 3.73
CA THR A 65 -6.84 14.81 4.34
C THR A 65 -5.92 13.85 5.10
N PRO A 66 -6.15 13.61 6.40
CA PRO A 66 -5.38 12.63 7.16
C PRO A 66 -5.47 11.24 6.51
N ASN A 67 -4.40 10.46 6.55
CA ASN A 67 -4.41 9.13 5.95
C ASN A 67 -5.50 8.24 6.55
N SER A 68 -5.72 8.32 7.86
CA SER A 68 -6.81 7.63 8.57
C SER A 68 -8.21 7.92 8.01
N ALA A 69 -8.41 9.05 7.34
CA ALA A 69 -9.66 9.46 6.71
C ALA A 69 -9.72 9.14 5.20
N ARG A 70 -8.61 8.79 4.55
CA ARG A 70 -8.57 8.46 3.12
C ARG A 70 -9.17 7.09 2.87
N VAL A 71 -10.34 7.04 2.24
CA VAL A 71 -11.08 5.80 1.97
C VAL A 71 -10.73 5.24 0.60
N CYS A 72 -10.26 4.00 0.56
CA CYS A 72 -9.99 3.30 -0.69
C CYS A 72 -11.28 3.00 -1.47
N VAL A 73 -11.33 3.38 -2.74
CA VAL A 73 -12.51 3.16 -3.59
C VAL A 73 -12.80 1.68 -3.85
N VAL A 74 -11.80 0.82 -3.78
CA VAL A 74 -11.91 -0.61 -4.07
C VAL A 74 -12.47 -1.38 -2.87
N CYS A 75 -11.81 -1.29 -1.70
CA CYS A 75 -12.19 -2.09 -0.52
C CYS A 75 -12.99 -1.35 0.56
N LYS A 76 -13.19 -0.02 0.39
CA LYS A 76 -13.94 0.84 1.33
C LYS A 76 -13.38 0.90 2.75
N MET A 77 -12.10 0.56 2.92
CA MET A 77 -11.32 0.75 4.15
C MET A 77 -10.54 2.06 4.08
N SER A 78 -10.33 2.70 5.23
CA SER A 78 -9.50 3.90 5.33
C SER A 78 -8.09 3.61 5.88
N GLY A 79 -7.15 4.54 5.69
CA GLY A 79 -5.77 4.40 6.16
C GLY A 79 -4.86 3.65 5.20
N GLY A 80 -3.74 3.12 5.69
CA GLY A 80 -2.86 2.24 4.93
C GLY A 80 -1.95 2.94 3.92
N VAL A 81 -1.46 2.17 2.95
CA VAL A 81 -0.64 2.68 1.83
C VAL A 81 -1.52 2.81 0.60
N VAL A 82 -1.71 4.05 0.15
CA VAL A 82 -2.59 4.39 -0.97
C VAL A 82 -1.85 5.15 -2.07
N LYS A 83 -2.36 5.00 -3.30
CA LYS A 83 -2.07 5.85 -4.45
C LYS A 83 -3.34 6.61 -4.86
N PRO A 84 -3.22 7.78 -5.51
CA PRO A 84 -4.36 8.40 -6.18
C PRO A 84 -4.89 7.46 -7.26
N THR A 85 -6.16 7.58 -7.64
CA THR A 85 -6.67 6.92 -8.84
C THR A 85 -6.76 7.90 -10.01
N LYS A 86 -7.10 7.42 -11.20
CA LYS A 86 -7.42 8.29 -12.35
C LYS A 86 -8.63 9.19 -12.09
N ALA A 87 -9.56 8.76 -11.24
CA ALA A 87 -10.70 9.58 -10.86
C ALA A 87 -10.30 10.59 -9.77
N ASP A 88 -10.73 11.83 -9.93
CA ASP A 88 -10.39 12.94 -9.04
C ASP A 88 -10.77 12.66 -7.58
N ASN A 89 -9.92 13.11 -6.65
CA ASN A 89 -10.12 13.01 -5.20
C ASN A 89 -10.42 11.60 -4.68
N THR A 90 -9.93 10.58 -5.37
CA THR A 90 -10.07 9.19 -4.94
C THR A 90 -8.74 8.49 -4.81
N VAL A 91 -8.70 7.47 -3.94
CA VAL A 91 -7.49 6.70 -3.67
C VAL A 91 -7.75 5.20 -3.73
N CYS A 92 -6.71 4.43 -4.01
CA CYS A 92 -6.73 2.98 -3.98
C CYS A 92 -5.53 2.45 -3.19
N HIS A 93 -5.75 1.44 -2.35
CA HIS A 93 -4.63 0.80 -1.65
C HIS A 93 -3.75 0.02 -2.61
N LEU A 94 -2.43 0.10 -2.42
CA LEU A 94 -1.48 -0.72 -3.15
C LEU A 94 -1.61 -2.22 -2.81
N VAL A 95 -2.09 -2.56 -1.62
CA VAL A 95 -2.44 -3.96 -1.30
C VAL A 95 -3.64 -4.45 -2.11
N CYS A 96 -4.62 -3.59 -2.43
CA CYS A 96 -5.72 -3.98 -3.32
C CYS A 96 -5.20 -4.26 -4.72
N VAL A 97 -4.30 -3.42 -5.23
CA VAL A 97 -3.63 -3.62 -6.52
C VAL A 97 -2.84 -4.94 -6.54
N ARG A 98 -2.10 -5.24 -5.47
CA ARG A 98 -1.32 -6.49 -5.35
C ARG A 98 -2.18 -7.77 -5.40
N TRP A 99 -3.39 -7.72 -4.83
CA TRP A 99 -4.26 -8.89 -4.71
C TRP A 99 -5.31 -9.01 -5.83
N LEU A 100 -5.48 -7.96 -6.65
CA LEU A 100 -6.39 -7.92 -7.79
C LEU A 100 -5.56 -7.64 -9.04
N PRO A 101 -5.08 -8.68 -9.75
CA PRO A 101 -4.09 -8.54 -10.82
C PRO A 101 -4.55 -7.68 -12.01
N GLU A 102 -5.84 -7.46 -12.16
CA GLU A 102 -6.43 -6.57 -13.17
C GLU A 102 -6.21 -5.08 -12.87
N LEU A 103 -6.06 -4.69 -11.61
CA LEU A 103 -5.74 -3.31 -11.24
C LEU A 103 -4.30 -3.00 -11.60
N LYS A 104 -4.07 -1.82 -12.19
CA LYS A 104 -2.73 -1.41 -12.61
C LYS A 104 -2.39 -0.02 -12.09
N GLN A 105 -1.12 0.16 -11.76
CA GLN A 105 -0.53 1.49 -11.66
C GLN A 105 -0.16 1.95 -13.06
N VAL A 106 -0.52 3.18 -13.41
CA VAL A 106 -0.21 3.84 -14.67
C VAL A 106 0.44 5.20 -14.40
N PRO A 107 1.26 5.74 -15.32
CA PRO A 107 1.82 7.08 -15.17
C PRO A 107 0.72 8.13 -14.96
N SER A 108 0.97 9.11 -14.10
CA SER A 108 0.06 10.23 -13.91
C SER A 108 0.20 11.26 -15.03
N GLU A 109 -0.92 11.67 -15.62
CA GLU A 109 -0.96 12.73 -16.65
C GLU A 109 -0.74 14.12 -16.06
N VAL A 110 -1.02 14.31 -14.75
CA VAL A 110 -0.95 15.61 -14.07
C VAL A 110 0.41 15.83 -13.38
N GLN A 111 1.17 14.76 -13.15
CA GLN A 111 2.46 14.82 -12.47
C GLN A 111 3.41 13.74 -12.97
N ALA A 112 4.34 14.13 -13.84
CA ALA A 112 5.21 13.24 -14.61
C ALA A 112 6.02 12.21 -13.79
N THR A 113 6.38 12.54 -12.55
CA THR A 113 7.17 11.67 -11.66
C THR A 113 6.33 10.79 -10.74
N SER A 114 5.00 10.79 -10.91
CA SER A 114 4.07 10.03 -10.08
C SER A 114 3.27 9.01 -10.89
N SER A 115 2.66 8.06 -10.19
CA SER A 115 1.73 7.10 -10.76
C SER A 115 0.38 7.17 -10.07
N VAL A 116 -0.66 6.77 -10.79
CA VAL A 116 -2.02 6.60 -10.28
C VAL A 116 -2.50 5.18 -10.52
N VAL A 117 -3.53 4.75 -9.79
CA VAL A 117 -4.18 3.46 -10.03
C VAL A 117 -5.35 3.65 -11.00
N ASP A 118 -5.40 2.83 -12.04
CA ASP A 118 -6.57 2.73 -12.90
C ASP A 118 -7.58 1.74 -12.28
N ALA A 119 -8.55 2.30 -11.54
CA ALA A 119 -9.57 1.53 -10.85
C ALA A 119 -10.70 1.04 -11.80
N ASP A 120 -10.78 1.58 -13.01
CA ASP A 120 -11.80 1.20 -13.99
C ASP A 120 -11.53 -0.19 -14.58
N LEU A 121 -10.28 -0.62 -14.58
CA LEU A 121 -9.84 -1.97 -14.95
C LEU A 121 -10.39 -3.08 -14.04
N LEU A 122 -11.00 -2.73 -12.90
CA LEU A 122 -11.59 -3.71 -11.99
C LEU A 122 -12.79 -4.41 -12.66
N PHE A 123 -12.70 -5.74 -12.77
CA PHE A 123 -13.75 -6.54 -13.42
C PHE A 123 -15.11 -6.40 -12.72
N GLY A 124 -16.19 -6.39 -13.52
CA GLY A 124 -17.56 -6.32 -13.01
C GLY A 124 -17.91 -7.45 -12.03
N THR A 125 -17.37 -8.64 -12.25
CA THR A 125 -17.51 -9.78 -11.34
C THR A 125 -16.99 -9.45 -9.95
N ARG A 126 -15.81 -8.83 -9.84
CA ARG A 126 -15.19 -8.37 -8.58
C ARG A 126 -16.00 -7.27 -7.91
N LYS A 127 -16.54 -6.34 -8.71
CA LYS A 127 -17.42 -5.26 -8.26
C LYS A 127 -18.69 -5.80 -7.59
N SER A 128 -19.23 -6.90 -8.11
CA SER A 128 -20.47 -7.51 -7.63
C SER A 128 -20.33 -8.32 -6.34
N LEU A 129 -19.13 -8.84 -6.03
CA LEU A 129 -18.90 -9.68 -4.85
C LEU A 129 -19.10 -8.89 -3.54
N LYS A 130 -19.58 -9.58 -2.50
CA LYS A 130 -19.79 -9.03 -1.15
C LYS A 130 -18.76 -9.62 -0.19
N CYS A 131 -17.99 -8.76 0.48
CA CYS A 131 -16.99 -9.21 1.44
C CYS A 131 -17.66 -9.92 2.63
N HIS A 132 -17.16 -11.11 2.98
CA HIS A 132 -17.67 -11.91 4.08
C HIS A 132 -17.35 -11.30 5.46
N ILE A 133 -16.36 -10.40 5.54
CA ILE A 133 -15.94 -9.76 6.79
C ILE A 133 -16.70 -8.45 7.03
N CYS A 134 -16.64 -7.49 6.10
CA CYS A 134 -17.24 -6.17 6.30
C CYS A 134 -18.61 -5.99 5.62
N HIS A 135 -19.09 -7.00 4.89
CA HIS A 135 -20.38 -7.01 4.21
C HIS A 135 -20.60 -5.91 3.15
N LYS A 136 -19.57 -5.13 2.79
CA LYS A 136 -19.60 -4.20 1.68
C LYS A 136 -19.28 -4.92 0.36
N ARG A 137 -19.80 -4.38 -0.74
CA ARG A 137 -19.47 -4.84 -2.10
C ARG A 137 -18.29 -4.05 -2.66
N ASN A 138 -17.81 -4.52 -3.82
CA ASN A 138 -16.68 -4.02 -4.61
C ASN A 138 -15.37 -4.76 -4.33
N GLY A 139 -14.46 -4.81 -5.31
CA GLY A 139 -13.04 -5.11 -5.05
C GLY A 139 -12.70 -6.40 -4.28
N CYS A 140 -13.53 -7.44 -4.34
CA CYS A 140 -13.28 -8.66 -3.59
C CYS A 140 -12.56 -9.72 -4.43
N LEU A 141 -11.72 -10.50 -3.78
CA LEU A 141 -11.22 -11.79 -4.26
C LEU A 141 -12.01 -12.93 -3.64
N GLN A 142 -12.02 -14.09 -4.27
CA GLN A 142 -12.71 -15.28 -3.75
C GLN A 142 -11.73 -16.22 -3.05
N CYS A 143 -12.27 -17.04 -2.16
CA CYS A 143 -11.57 -18.18 -1.59
C CYS A 143 -10.98 -19.06 -2.71
N MET A 144 -9.74 -19.50 -2.53
CA MET A 144 -8.98 -20.28 -3.52
C MET A 144 -9.53 -21.71 -3.70
N SER A 145 -10.24 -22.23 -2.70
CA SER A 145 -10.89 -23.55 -2.79
C SER A 145 -11.90 -23.61 -3.93
N LYS A 146 -11.90 -24.73 -4.67
CA LYS A 146 -12.72 -24.91 -5.88
C LYS A 146 -14.20 -24.78 -5.54
N ARG A 147 -14.95 -24.04 -6.36
CA ARG A 147 -16.40 -23.79 -6.24
C ARG A 147 -16.83 -22.98 -5.00
N CYS A 148 -15.90 -22.51 -4.17
CA CYS A 148 -16.25 -21.64 -3.06
C CYS A 148 -16.62 -20.22 -3.54
N THR A 149 -17.75 -19.70 -3.05
CA THR A 149 -18.24 -18.36 -3.41
C THR A 149 -17.96 -17.30 -2.34
N LYS A 150 -17.40 -17.69 -1.18
CA LYS A 150 -16.98 -16.73 -0.14
C LYS A 150 -15.92 -15.79 -0.71
N ALA A 151 -16.15 -14.49 -0.51
CA ALA A 151 -15.32 -13.44 -1.06
C ALA A 151 -14.86 -12.46 0.03
N PHE A 152 -13.71 -11.83 -0.18
CA PHE A 152 -13.05 -10.98 0.80
C PHE A 152 -12.39 -9.80 0.09
N HIS A 153 -12.43 -8.62 0.68
CA HIS A 153 -11.42 -7.62 0.34
C HIS A 153 -10.05 -8.10 0.85
N ALA A 154 -8.99 -7.80 0.11
CA ALA A 154 -7.62 -8.16 0.51
C ALA A 154 -7.29 -7.66 1.93
N VAL A 155 -7.50 -6.36 2.18
CA VAL A 155 -7.28 -5.74 3.49
C VAL A 155 -8.09 -6.43 4.59
N CYS A 156 -9.37 -6.73 4.33
CA CYS A 156 -10.22 -7.41 5.32
C CYS A 156 -9.71 -8.81 5.64
N ALA A 157 -9.25 -9.59 4.64
CA ALA A 157 -8.72 -10.93 4.87
C ALA A 157 -7.39 -10.91 5.64
N LEU A 158 -6.50 -9.99 5.27
CA LEU A 158 -5.19 -9.82 5.89
C LEU A 158 -5.25 -9.35 7.35
N ARG A 159 -6.29 -8.57 7.69
CA ARG A 159 -6.52 -8.06 9.05
C ARG A 159 -7.43 -8.93 9.91
N ALA A 160 -8.18 -9.84 9.31
CA ALA A 160 -9.06 -10.75 10.05
C ALA A 160 -8.23 -11.80 10.81
N LEU A 161 -8.80 -12.29 11.91
CA LEU A 161 -8.22 -13.40 12.69
C LEU A 161 -7.96 -14.61 11.78
N GLU A 162 -6.86 -15.34 12.04
CA GLU A 162 -6.53 -16.57 11.31
C GLU A 162 -7.64 -17.62 11.40
N SER A 163 -8.43 -17.61 12.47
CA SER A 163 -9.59 -18.49 12.64
C SER A 163 -10.76 -18.20 11.68
N LYS A 164 -10.76 -17.06 10.97
CA LYS A 164 -11.81 -16.67 10.02
C LYS A 164 -11.39 -16.83 8.57
N VAL A 165 -10.13 -16.52 8.29
CA VAL A 165 -9.57 -16.57 6.94
C VAL A 165 -8.06 -16.70 7.01
N TYR A 166 -7.56 -17.67 6.26
CA TYR A 166 -6.14 -17.86 6.01
C TYR A 166 -5.74 -16.99 4.82
N THR A 167 -4.63 -16.26 4.99
CA THR A 167 -3.98 -15.50 3.93
C THR A 167 -2.51 -15.90 3.89
N GLY A 168 -1.95 -16.07 2.70
CA GLY A 168 -0.57 -16.52 2.58
C GLY A 168 -0.04 -16.52 1.15
N VAL A 169 1.09 -17.18 0.96
CA VAL A 169 1.73 -17.37 -0.33
C VAL A 169 1.98 -18.86 -0.55
N THR A 170 1.66 -19.33 -1.75
CA THR A 170 1.95 -20.68 -2.21
C THR A 170 3.44 -20.83 -2.58
N GLU A 171 3.90 -22.07 -2.77
CA GLU A 171 5.25 -22.39 -3.29
C GLU A 171 5.55 -21.70 -4.63
N ALA A 172 4.53 -21.54 -5.49
CA ALA A 172 4.62 -20.88 -6.79
C ALA A 172 4.55 -19.33 -6.68
N ASN A 173 4.72 -18.78 -5.49
CA ASN A 173 4.64 -17.34 -5.20
C ASN A 173 3.27 -16.69 -5.51
N HIS A 174 2.21 -17.49 -5.66
CA HIS A 174 0.84 -16.97 -5.78
C HIS A 174 0.24 -16.65 -4.41
N LEU A 175 -0.52 -15.57 -4.34
CA LEU A 175 -1.25 -15.19 -3.12
C LEU A 175 -2.43 -16.13 -2.89
N ALA A 176 -2.56 -16.62 -1.67
CA ALA A 176 -3.63 -17.51 -1.24
C ALA A 176 -4.57 -16.79 -0.26
N CYS A 177 -5.88 -16.97 -0.46
CA CYS A 177 -6.93 -16.57 0.48
C CYS A 177 -7.88 -17.76 0.61
N ILE A 178 -8.05 -18.30 1.82
CA ILE A 178 -8.84 -19.50 2.07
C ILE A 178 -9.74 -19.22 3.28
N CYS A 179 -11.04 -19.42 3.14
CA CYS A 179 -11.97 -19.18 4.24
C CYS A 179 -11.94 -20.31 5.28
N ASP A 180 -12.44 -20.03 6.47
CA ASP A 180 -12.68 -20.98 7.58
C ASP A 180 -13.23 -22.35 7.17
N SER A 181 -14.20 -22.41 6.26
CA SER A 181 -14.79 -23.69 5.80
C SER A 181 -13.82 -24.57 5.00
N HIS A 182 -12.67 -24.05 4.57
CA HIS A 182 -11.73 -24.72 3.68
C HIS A 182 -10.30 -24.72 4.24
N PHE A 183 -10.10 -24.57 5.55
CA PHE A 183 -8.76 -24.61 6.13
C PHE A 183 -8.03 -25.94 5.90
N ALA A 184 -8.75 -27.03 5.67
CA ALA A 184 -8.16 -28.30 5.25
C ALA A 184 -7.42 -28.21 3.90
N ASP A 185 -7.72 -27.21 3.06
CA ASP A 185 -7.04 -26.98 1.77
C ASP A 185 -5.72 -26.19 1.93
N VAL A 186 -5.42 -25.68 3.13
CA VAL A 186 -4.16 -24.98 3.41
C VAL A 186 -3.03 -26.00 3.46
N ARG A 187 -2.06 -25.87 2.55
CA ARG A 187 -0.89 -26.76 2.52
C ARG A 187 0.17 -26.27 3.51
N ALA A 188 0.84 -27.21 4.18
CA ALA A 188 1.91 -26.91 5.14
C ALA A 188 3.08 -26.11 4.54
N THR A 189 3.27 -26.19 3.24
CA THR A 189 4.29 -25.43 2.49
C THR A 189 3.90 -23.98 2.21
N TYR A 190 2.65 -23.60 2.47
CA TYR A 190 2.23 -22.22 2.30
C TYR A 190 2.78 -21.37 3.44
N ARG A 191 3.28 -20.19 3.08
CA ARG A 191 3.74 -19.21 4.07
C ARG A 191 2.59 -18.29 4.45
N SER A 192 2.19 -18.29 5.72
CA SER A 192 1.16 -17.36 6.22
C SER A 192 1.61 -15.91 6.06
N ILE A 193 0.66 -15.03 5.75
CA ILE A 193 0.84 -13.59 5.70
C ILE A 193 -0.34 -12.95 6.43
N LYS A 194 -0.05 -12.04 7.35
CA LYS A 194 -1.02 -11.15 7.99
C LYS A 194 -0.51 -9.73 8.01
N ASP A 195 -1.43 -8.76 8.03
CA ASP A 195 -1.05 -7.36 8.18
C ASP A 195 -1.00 -6.97 9.66
N VAL A 196 0.22 -6.99 10.22
CA VAL A 196 0.51 -6.54 11.58
C VAL A 196 0.92 -5.07 11.65
N PHE A 197 1.00 -4.37 10.51
CA PHE A 197 1.57 -3.03 10.41
C PHE A 197 0.52 -1.93 10.28
N TRP A 198 -0.73 -2.26 9.98
CA TRP A 198 -1.76 -1.26 9.66
C TRP A 198 -2.04 -0.30 10.81
N ASP A 199 -2.08 -0.81 12.03
CA ASP A 199 -2.39 -0.04 13.24
C ASP A 199 -1.10 0.36 14.01
N GLN A 200 0.08 0.17 13.39
CA GLN A 200 1.36 0.55 13.96
C GLN A 200 1.97 1.72 13.19
N PRO A 201 1.64 2.97 13.57
CA PRO A 201 2.30 4.13 13.00
C PRO A 201 3.78 4.07 13.34
N TYR A 202 4.64 4.23 12.33
CA TYR A 202 6.07 4.33 12.58
C TYR A 202 6.38 5.65 13.30
N LEU A 203 6.75 5.52 14.57
CA LEU A 203 7.41 6.56 15.34
C LEU A 203 8.90 6.46 14.99
N GLY A 204 9.31 7.12 13.91
CA GLY A 204 10.73 7.15 13.55
C GLY A 204 11.58 7.77 14.64
N THR A 205 12.90 7.56 14.55
CA THR A 205 13.84 8.43 15.25
C THR A 205 13.59 9.86 14.76
N GLU A 206 13.37 10.77 15.71
CA GLU A 206 13.30 12.20 15.41
C GLU A 206 14.55 12.57 14.61
N VAL A 207 14.36 13.30 13.51
CA VAL A 207 15.49 13.74 12.69
C VAL A 207 16.02 14.98 13.40
N ASP A 208 17.17 14.85 14.05
CA ASP A 208 17.91 16.02 14.53
C ASP A 208 18.12 16.96 13.33
N LEU A 209 17.61 18.18 13.45
CA LEU A 209 17.66 19.20 12.41
C LEU A 209 19.07 19.78 12.24
N GLU A 210 20.02 19.38 13.08
CA GLU A 210 21.36 19.96 13.12
C GLU A 210 22.31 19.17 12.22
N GLU A 211 22.59 19.76 11.06
CA GLU A 211 23.94 20.13 10.63
C GLU A 211 23.78 20.62 9.19
N ASP A 212 23.81 21.95 9.07
CA ASP A 212 24.08 22.65 7.82
C ASP A 212 25.53 22.38 7.46
N ASP A 213 25.80 21.45 6.54
CA ASP A 213 27.08 21.41 5.84
C ASP A 213 27.11 22.61 4.90
N GLU A 214 27.58 23.73 5.42
CA GLU A 214 28.10 24.84 4.62
C GLU A 214 29.23 24.26 3.74
N PRO A 215 29.21 24.44 2.40
CA PRO A 215 30.33 24.03 1.58
C PRO A 215 31.53 24.89 1.98
N THR A 216 32.52 24.28 2.62
CA THR A 216 33.81 24.91 2.89
C THR A 216 34.39 25.39 1.57
N ALA A 217 34.30 26.71 1.33
CA ALA A 217 34.95 27.35 0.21
C ALA A 217 36.45 27.14 0.36
N ALA A 218 37.04 26.34 -0.53
CA ALA A 218 38.48 26.24 -0.67
C ALA A 218 39.02 27.63 -1.02
N ALA A 219 39.83 28.21 -0.13
CA ALA A 219 40.53 29.47 -0.36
C ALA A 219 41.49 29.31 -1.55
N PRO A 220 41.55 30.26 -2.48
CA PRO A 220 42.52 30.22 -3.56
C PRO A 220 43.92 30.55 -3.03
N SER A 221 44.87 29.68 -3.36
CA SER A 221 46.33 29.89 -3.25
C SER A 221 46.85 30.85 -4.30
#